data_AF-A0A945Q5Y1-F1
#
_entry.id   AF-A0A945Q5Y1-F1
#
_cell.length_a   1.000
_cell.length_b   1.000
_cell.length_c   1.000
_cell.angle_alpha   90.00
_cell.angle_beta   90.00
_cell.angle_gamma   90.00
#
_symmetry.space_group_name_H-M   'P 1'
#
loop_
_entity.id
_entity.type
_entity.pdbx_description
1 polymer ?
#
loop_
_entity_poly.entity_id
_entity_poly.type
_entity_poly.pdbx_seq_one_letter_code
_entity_poly.pdbx_strand_id
1 'polypeptide(L)'
;MKRFVTAVFSHETNTFSSIQTPLKSFGRFSGGNGPVSGDAAISAYRGTNMPVAAYIDLAEEAGAELNFAIAAQATPSGCAEDTVLEHVAEAVCDAVRGGCDALFLDLHGGMVTEGYDDPEGELLSRVRAIAPDLP
;
A
#
# COMPACT_ATOMS: atom_id res chain seq x y z
N MET A 1 0.16 -3.69 24.19
CA MET A 1 -0.42 -2.70 23.25
C MET A 1 -0.55 -3.39 21.92
N LYS A 2 -1.69 -3.31 21.23
CA LYS A 2 -1.83 -3.93 19.91
C LYS A 2 -0.95 -3.19 18.91
N ARG A 3 -0.41 -3.90 17.92
CA ARG A 3 0.44 -3.35 16.86
C ARG A 3 -0.18 -3.69 15.52
N PHE A 4 -0.57 -2.69 14.77
CA PHE A 4 -1.15 -2.85 13.45
C PHE A 4 -0.19 -2.32 12.40
N VAL A 5 -0.17 -2.97 11.24
CA VAL A 5 0.48 -2.43 10.05
C VAL A 5 -0.61 -2.03 9.07
N THR A 6 -0.43 -0.91 8.37
CA THR A 6 -1.29 -0.52 7.27
C THR A 6 -0.48 -0.12 6.04
N ALA A 7 -1.03 -0.33 4.85
CA ALA A 7 -0.46 0.16 3.60
C ALA A 7 -1.55 0.48 2.57
N VAL A 8 -1.22 1.38 1.64
CA VAL A 8 -2.03 1.65 0.44
C VAL A 8 -1.24 1.18 -0.77
N PHE A 9 -1.86 0.37 -1.62
CA PHE A 9 -1.33 -0.03 -2.91
C PHE A 9 -2.46 0.01 -3.93
N SER A 10 -2.61 1.17 -4.58
CA SER A 10 -3.83 1.49 -5.33
C SER A 10 -3.53 2.17 -6.65
N HIS A 11 -3.93 1.51 -7.73
CA HIS A 11 -3.93 2.00 -9.10
C HIS A 11 -4.91 1.16 -9.91
N GLU A 12 -5.41 1.72 -11.01
CA GLU A 12 -6.24 1.00 -11.97
C GLU A 12 -5.56 1.05 -13.34
N THR A 13 -5.33 -0.11 -13.93
CA THR A 13 -4.61 -0.20 -15.19
C THR A 13 -5.54 -0.29 -16.39
N ASN A 14 -5.29 0.57 -17.38
CA ASN A 14 -5.72 0.40 -18.75
C ASN A 14 -4.58 -0.17 -19.59
N THR A 15 -4.59 -1.47 -19.85
CA THR A 15 -3.55 -2.18 -20.59
C THR A 15 -3.43 -1.78 -22.08
N PHE A 16 -4.39 -1.02 -22.62
CA PHE A 16 -4.31 -0.45 -23.96
C PHE A 16 -3.57 0.90 -24.02
N SER A 17 -3.24 1.49 -22.87
CA SER A 17 -2.45 2.72 -22.81
C SER A 17 -0.98 2.44 -23.07
N SER A 18 -0.37 3.18 -23.99
CA SER A 18 1.07 3.12 -24.26
C SER A 18 1.92 3.93 -23.26
N ILE A 19 1.28 4.65 -22.34
CA ILE A 19 1.97 5.46 -21.33
C ILE A 19 2.00 4.67 -20.03
N GLN A 20 3.19 4.22 -19.66
CA GLN A 20 3.49 3.52 -18.42
C GLN A 20 3.30 4.42 -17.20
N THR A 21 2.98 3.82 -16.06
CA THR A 21 2.83 4.50 -14.76
C THR A 21 4.08 4.29 -13.91
N PRO A 22 4.99 5.29 -13.83
CA PRO A 22 6.22 5.14 -13.06
C PRO A 22 6.01 5.24 -11.56
N LEU A 23 6.94 4.72 -10.76
CA LEU A 23 6.89 4.79 -9.29
C LEU A 23 6.63 6.21 -8.74
N LYS A 24 7.23 7.23 -9.35
CA LYS A 24 7.02 8.64 -8.96
C LYS A 24 5.56 9.11 -9.05
N SER A 25 4.71 8.42 -9.81
CA SER A 25 3.28 8.71 -9.91
C SER A 25 2.48 8.24 -8.69
N PHE A 26 3.04 7.34 -7.88
CA PHE A 26 2.40 6.73 -6.71
C PHE A 26 2.44 7.63 -5.45
N GLY A 27 2.30 8.94 -5.62
CA GLY A 27 2.33 9.94 -4.55
C GLY A 27 1.11 10.86 -4.53
N ARG A 28 -0.05 10.39 -5.03
CA ARG A 28 -1.21 11.22 -5.33
C ARG A 28 -1.67 12.10 -4.16
N PHE A 29 -1.63 11.58 -2.94
CA PHE A 29 -2.09 12.28 -1.73
C PHE A 29 -0.95 12.82 -0.85
N SER A 30 0.30 12.64 -1.25
CA SER A 30 1.50 12.92 -0.44
C SER A 30 2.41 14.00 -1.04
N GLY A 31 1.86 14.90 -1.85
CA GLY A 31 2.61 15.98 -2.48
C GLY A 31 3.26 15.62 -3.81
N GLY A 32 3.01 14.41 -4.33
CA GLY A 32 3.31 14.02 -5.71
C GLY A 32 4.79 13.96 -6.04
N ASN A 33 5.48 12.91 -5.59
CA ASN A 33 6.82 12.50 -6.07
C ASN A 33 7.14 11.07 -5.59
N GLY A 34 6.17 10.16 -5.77
CA GLY A 34 6.25 8.79 -5.31
C GLY A 34 5.65 8.55 -3.92
N PRO A 35 5.73 7.30 -3.45
CA PRO A 35 5.09 6.88 -2.23
C PRO A 35 5.75 7.47 -0.98
N VAL A 36 4.99 7.53 0.11
CA VAL A 36 5.47 7.99 1.43
C VAL A 36 5.10 6.97 2.51
N SER A 37 5.77 7.04 3.66
CA SER A 37 5.58 6.12 4.79
C SER A 37 5.44 6.86 6.11
N GLY A 38 5.07 6.15 7.18
CA GLY A 38 5.01 6.65 8.55
C GLY A 38 4.12 7.89 8.70
N ASP A 39 4.59 8.88 9.45
CA ASP A 39 3.83 10.10 9.77
C ASP A 39 3.42 10.90 8.53
N ALA A 40 4.22 10.86 7.46
CA ALA A 40 3.87 11.52 6.20
C ALA A 40 2.67 10.84 5.52
N ALA A 41 2.60 9.50 5.57
CA ALA A 41 1.45 8.75 5.08
C ALA A 41 0.22 8.97 5.97
N ILE A 42 0.38 8.95 7.29
CA ILE A 42 -0.72 9.25 8.24
C ILE A 42 -1.29 10.65 7.96
N SER A 43 -0.43 11.66 7.81
CA SER A 43 -0.84 13.04 7.55
C SER A 43 -1.55 13.20 6.21
N ALA A 44 -1.18 12.41 5.19
CA ALA A 44 -1.78 12.45 3.87
C ALA A 44 -3.22 11.91 3.84
N TYR A 45 -3.54 10.91 4.66
CA TYR A 45 -4.83 10.22 4.62
C TYR A 45 -5.75 10.51 5.81
N ARG A 46 -5.23 10.97 6.95
CA ARG A 46 -6.07 11.28 8.12
C ARG A 46 -7.15 12.29 7.76
N GLY A 47 -8.39 11.99 8.17
CA GLY A 47 -9.54 12.87 7.93
C GLY A 47 -10.00 12.95 6.46
N THR A 48 -9.46 12.10 5.58
CA THR A 48 -9.98 11.94 4.22
C THR A 48 -11.11 10.92 4.19
N ASN A 49 -11.89 10.90 3.10
CA ASN A 49 -12.91 9.86 2.86
C ASN A 49 -12.33 8.65 2.09
N MET A 50 -11.05 8.35 2.30
CA MET A 50 -10.40 7.17 1.72
C MET A 50 -10.51 5.98 2.68
N PRO A 51 -10.56 4.73 2.20
CA PRO A 51 -10.70 3.56 3.08
C PRO A 51 -9.60 3.49 4.16
N VAL A 52 -8.34 3.74 3.80
CA VAL A 52 -7.23 3.75 4.77
C VAL A 52 -7.36 4.77 5.90
N ALA A 53 -8.14 5.84 5.72
CA ALA A 53 -8.39 6.80 6.80
C ALA A 53 -9.12 6.13 7.98
N ALA A 54 -10.05 5.20 7.68
CA ALA A 54 -10.73 4.43 8.71
C ALA A 54 -9.77 3.51 9.48
N TYR A 55 -8.70 3.01 8.86
CA TYR A 55 -7.70 2.19 9.56
C TYR A 55 -6.90 3.02 10.57
N ILE A 56 -6.64 4.28 10.25
CA ILE A 56 -6.02 5.25 11.18
C ILE A 56 -6.96 5.47 12.38
N ASP A 57 -8.22 5.81 12.11
CA ASP A 57 -9.22 6.08 13.15
C ASP A 57 -9.41 4.85 14.06
N LEU A 58 -9.56 3.65 13.50
CA LEU A 58 -9.73 2.41 14.25
C LEU A 58 -8.51 2.05 15.10
N ALA A 59 -7.29 2.32 14.62
CA ALA A 59 -6.09 2.09 15.41
C ALA A 59 -6.02 3.04 16.62
N GLU A 60 -6.37 4.31 16.43
CA GLU A 60 -6.43 5.32 17.49
C GLU A 60 -7.51 4.98 18.53
N GLU A 61 -8.72 4.62 18.09
CA GLU A 61 -9.82 4.20 18.96
C GLU A 61 -9.45 2.94 19.78
N ALA A 62 -8.70 2.02 19.18
CA ALA A 62 -8.23 0.80 19.85
C ALA A 62 -7.02 1.04 20.78
N GLY A 63 -6.42 2.24 20.78
CA GLY A 63 -5.16 2.51 21.47
C GLY A 63 -4.00 1.64 20.96
N ALA A 64 -4.03 1.29 19.67
CA ALA A 64 -3.03 0.47 19.01
C ALA A 64 -1.88 1.34 18.45
N GLU A 65 -0.69 0.76 18.38
CA GLU A 65 0.39 1.31 17.57
C GLU A 65 0.06 1.07 16.09
N LEU A 66 0.10 2.09 15.25
CA LEU A 66 -0.07 1.96 13.82
C LEU A 66 1.24 2.25 13.09
N ASN A 67 1.80 1.22 12.47
CA ASN A 67 2.89 1.37 11.50
C ASN A 67 2.29 1.52 10.09
N PHE A 68 2.37 2.72 9.52
CA PHE A 68 2.00 2.96 8.14
C PHE A 68 3.20 2.63 7.23
N ALA A 69 3.26 1.40 6.75
CA ALA A 69 4.41 0.87 6.02
C ALA A 69 4.72 1.67 4.76
N ILE A 70 3.70 1.92 3.93
CA ILE A 70 3.84 2.72 2.71
C ILE A 70 2.45 3.10 2.18
N ALA A 71 2.35 4.29 1.60
CA ALA A 71 1.21 4.71 0.81
C ALA A 71 1.63 4.94 -0.64
N ALA A 72 1.27 4.00 -1.51
CA ALA A 72 1.49 4.05 -2.94
C ALA A 72 0.14 4.14 -3.66
N GLN A 73 -0.22 5.35 -4.12
CA GLN A 73 -1.45 5.54 -4.89
C GLN A 73 -1.23 6.44 -6.10
N ALA A 74 -1.71 5.99 -7.26
CA ALA A 74 -1.67 6.70 -8.53
C ALA A 74 -3.08 6.84 -9.13
N THR A 75 -3.24 7.80 -10.05
CA THR A 75 -4.45 7.94 -10.87
C THR A 75 -4.49 6.83 -11.93
N PRO A 76 -5.67 6.34 -12.36
CA PRO A 76 -5.77 5.32 -13.42
C PRO A 76 -5.02 5.69 -14.69
N SER A 77 -4.24 4.74 -15.24
CA SER A 77 -3.36 4.95 -16.42
C SER A 77 -2.84 3.61 -16.97
N GLY A 78 -1.77 3.59 -17.78
CA GLY A 78 -1.20 2.33 -18.30
C GLY A 78 -0.50 1.49 -17.24
N CYS A 79 0.05 0.35 -17.64
CA CYS A 79 0.70 -0.59 -16.70
C CYS A 79 1.73 0.12 -15.81
N ALA A 80 1.79 -0.28 -14.55
CA ALA A 80 2.78 0.23 -13.62
C ALA A 80 4.16 -0.40 -13.86
N GLU A 81 5.23 0.30 -13.49
CA GLU A 81 6.57 -0.30 -13.41
C GLU A 81 6.59 -1.42 -12.34
N ASP A 82 7.34 -2.49 -12.58
CA ASP A 82 7.52 -3.55 -11.57
C ASP A 82 8.15 -3.03 -10.28
N THR A 83 8.93 -1.95 -10.37
CA THR A 83 9.54 -1.26 -9.21
C THR A 83 8.50 -0.81 -8.20
N VAL A 84 7.24 -0.60 -8.60
CA VAL A 84 6.15 -0.24 -7.69
C VAL A 84 5.80 -1.41 -6.78
N LEU A 85 5.59 -2.60 -7.35
CA LEU A 85 5.35 -3.80 -6.57
C LEU A 85 6.54 -4.09 -5.66
N GLU A 86 7.77 -4.04 -6.18
CA GLU A 86 8.95 -4.35 -5.39
C GLU A 86 9.10 -3.40 -4.20
N HIS A 87 8.91 -2.09 -4.39
CA HIS A 87 9.03 -1.11 -3.32
C HIS A 87 7.93 -1.24 -2.26
N VAL A 88 6.69 -1.52 -2.68
CA VAL A 88 5.58 -1.76 -1.75
C VAL A 88 5.77 -3.06 -1.00
N ALA A 89 6.15 -4.14 -1.68
CA ALA A 89 6.35 -5.45 -1.08
C ALA A 89 7.49 -5.44 -0.07
N GLU A 90 8.61 -4.76 -0.36
CA GLU A 90 9.71 -4.56 0.58
C GLU A 90 9.22 -3.87 1.85
N ALA A 91 8.58 -2.71 1.72
CA ALA A 91 8.11 -1.94 2.87
C ALA A 91 7.09 -2.70 3.73
N VAL A 92 6.11 -3.37 3.10
CA VAL A 92 5.09 -4.15 3.83
C VAL A 92 5.72 -5.38 4.48
N CYS A 93 6.56 -6.14 3.77
CA CYS A 93 7.19 -7.33 4.34
C CYS A 93 8.13 -6.98 5.49
N ASP A 94 8.87 -5.88 5.41
CA ASP A 94 9.75 -5.43 6.49
C ASP A 94 8.96 -4.98 7.72
N ALA A 95 7.85 -4.26 7.53
CA ALA A 95 6.95 -3.90 8.61
C ALA A 95 6.37 -5.16 9.30
N VAL A 96 5.96 -6.17 8.52
CA VAL A 96 5.44 -7.45 9.03
C VAL A 96 6.52 -8.24 9.77
N ARG A 97 7.77 -8.29 9.28
CA ARG A 97 8.90 -8.92 9.98
C ARG A 97 9.20 -8.25 11.32
N GLY A 98 8.92 -6.95 11.45
CA GLY A 98 8.97 -6.20 12.71
C GLY A 98 7.90 -6.60 13.73
N GLY A 99 6.94 -7.44 13.33
CA GLY A 99 5.87 -8.00 14.14
C GLY A 99 4.65 -7.09 14.24
N CYS A 100 3.47 -7.65 13.96
CA CYS A 100 2.17 -7.01 14.14
C CYS A 100 1.09 -8.06 14.45
N ASP A 101 -0.02 -7.61 15.01
CA ASP A 101 -1.19 -8.43 15.32
C ASP A 101 -2.17 -8.52 14.13
N ALA A 102 -2.13 -7.55 13.22
CA ALA A 102 -2.96 -7.48 12.02
C ALA A 102 -2.33 -6.60 10.94
N LEU A 103 -2.63 -6.91 9.68
CA LEU A 103 -2.25 -6.11 8.51
C LEU A 103 -3.49 -5.62 7.77
N PHE A 104 -3.68 -4.29 7.70
CA PHE A 104 -4.74 -3.66 6.93
C PHE A 104 -4.19 -3.18 5.59
N LEU A 105 -4.76 -3.66 4.49
CA LEU A 105 -4.36 -3.26 3.14
C LEU A 105 -5.51 -2.52 2.45
N ASP A 106 -5.25 -1.31 1.97
CA ASP A 106 -6.13 -0.58 1.05
C ASP A 106 -5.65 -0.84 -0.38
N LEU A 107 -6.29 -1.82 -1.03
CA LEU A 107 -5.95 -2.30 -2.38
C LEU A 107 -7.05 -1.88 -3.36
N HIS A 108 -6.67 -1.62 -4.61
CA HIS A 108 -7.65 -1.34 -5.66
C HIS A 108 -8.25 -2.63 -6.25
N GLY A 109 -7.39 -3.62 -6.53
CA GLY A 109 -7.74 -4.89 -7.16
C GLY A 109 -7.83 -4.86 -8.68
N GLY A 110 -7.29 -3.83 -9.33
CA GLY A 110 -7.38 -3.63 -10.78
C GLY A 110 -6.08 -3.15 -11.42
N MET A 111 -4.95 -3.35 -10.73
CA MET A 111 -3.64 -2.94 -11.20
C MET A 111 -2.94 -4.07 -11.94
N VAL A 112 -2.11 -3.71 -12.91
CA VAL A 112 -1.18 -4.60 -13.59
C VAL A 112 0.18 -3.91 -13.63
N THR A 113 1.26 -4.64 -13.40
CA THR A 113 2.62 -4.17 -13.67
C THR A 113 3.15 -4.80 -14.96
N GLU A 114 4.37 -4.47 -15.39
CA GLU A 114 4.96 -5.06 -16.59
C GLU A 114 5.12 -6.59 -16.50
N GLY A 115 5.50 -7.09 -15.33
CA GLY A 115 5.76 -8.50 -15.07
C GLY A 115 4.62 -9.27 -14.39
N TYR A 116 3.60 -8.57 -13.87
CA TYR A 116 2.55 -9.18 -13.05
C TYR A 116 1.15 -8.69 -13.45
N ASP A 117 0.31 -9.63 -13.88
CA ASP A 117 -1.13 -9.41 -14.11
C ASP A 117 -1.92 -9.26 -12.79
N ASP A 118 -1.35 -9.70 -11.68
CA ASP A 118 -1.92 -9.60 -10.32
C ASP A 118 -0.84 -9.23 -9.29
N PRO A 119 -0.36 -7.97 -9.30
CA PRO A 119 0.66 -7.52 -8.35
C PRO A 119 0.14 -7.48 -6.90
N GLU A 120 -1.16 -7.31 -6.70
CA GLU A 120 -1.77 -7.28 -5.37
C GLU A 120 -1.84 -8.68 -4.76
N GLY A 121 -2.16 -9.71 -5.55
CA GLY A 121 -2.06 -11.12 -5.16
C GLY A 121 -0.62 -11.58 -4.94
N GLU A 122 0.34 -11.06 -5.73
CA GLU A 122 1.77 -11.31 -5.49
C GLU A 122 2.23 -10.72 -4.15
N LEU A 123 1.84 -9.48 -3.82
CA LEU A 123 2.07 -8.88 -2.50
C LEU A 123 1.52 -9.77 -1.38
N LEU A 124 0.27 -10.22 -1.49
CA LEU A 124 -0.37 -11.09 -0.49
C LEU A 124 0.38 -12.42 -0.34
N SER A 125 0.85 -13.01 -1.44
CA SER A 125 1.63 -14.24 -1.44
C SER A 125 2.95 -14.07 -0.69
N ARG A 126 3.66 -12.96 -0.92
CA ARG A 126 4.91 -12.62 -0.22
C ARG A 126 4.68 -12.41 1.28
N VAL A 127 3.60 -11.73 1.68
CA VAL A 127 3.23 -11.57 3.10
C VAL A 127 2.92 -12.91 3.74
N ARG A 128 2.10 -13.76 3.10
CA ARG A 128 1.74 -15.08 3.63
C ARG A 128 2.93 -16.01 3.77
N ALA A 129 3.94 -15.89 2.90
CA ALA A 129 5.16 -16.67 3.01
C ALA A 129 5.96 -16.39 4.30
N ILE A 130 5.88 -15.17 4.84
CA ILE A 130 6.59 -14.77 6.07
C ILE A 130 5.70 -14.78 7.32
N ALA A 131 4.39 -14.62 7.16
CA ALA A 131 3.43 -14.52 8.25
C ALA A 131 2.12 -15.24 7.87
N PRO A 132 2.12 -16.60 7.86
CA PRO A 132 1.03 -17.39 7.31
C PRO A 132 -0.29 -17.21 8.07
N ASP A 133 -0.23 -16.93 9.38
CA ASP A 133 -1.39 -16.83 10.27
C ASP A 133 -1.80 -15.37 10.57
N LEU A 134 -1.11 -14.37 10.00
CA LEU A 134 -1.40 -12.96 10.24
C LEU A 134 -2.78 -12.61 9.66
N PRO A 135 -3.75 -12.11 10.43
CA PRO A 135 -5.01 -11.66 9.88
C PRO A 135 -4.84 -10.47 8.94
#